data_AF-W9V6R9-F1
#
_entry.id   AF-W9V6R9-F1
#
_cell.length_a   1.000
_cell.length_b   1.000
_cell.length_c   1.000
_cell.angle_alpha   90.00
_cell.angle_beta   90.00
_cell.angle_gamma   90.00
#
_symmetry.space_group_name_H-M   'P 1'
#
loop_
_entity.id
_entity.type
_entity.pdbx_description
1 polymer ?
#
loop_
_entity_poly.entity_id
_entity_poly.type
_entity_poly.pdbx_seq_one_letter_code
_entity_poly.pdbx_strand_id
1 'polypeptide(L)'
;MRLAKLIKAITFISIASVGGWVVTLTGIPIGWLIGSLVVTILCGALGIHAPSIQPVMSFVRSSIGALLGASVTLSFFSLLIEAWGSIIFLISSMALTIGLGYLLLRRFFKLDAPTSMLCSLPGGMTEISLLSDRTRCDQAQVAIAHLFRVALAVLTLPFIISLFSGVEFTHVSNGEQVLLMSATDWGWLLICILAGVYCEKRFNLQVSVILIPFVLCAGLHLTGVATLEIPSGMLL
;
A
#
# COMPACT_ATOMS: atom_id res chain seq x y z
N MET A 1 -21.93 -13.82 -16.26
CA MET A 1 -21.20 -13.70 -14.96
C MET A 1 -20.17 -12.57 -14.91
N ARG A 2 -19.34 -12.32 -15.95
CA ARG A 2 -18.33 -11.23 -15.91
C ARG A 2 -18.94 -9.82 -15.83
N LEU A 3 -20.01 -9.55 -16.57
CA LEU A 3 -20.65 -8.22 -16.62
C LEU A 3 -21.22 -7.78 -15.27
N ALA A 4 -21.94 -8.68 -14.56
CA ALA A 4 -22.51 -8.39 -13.25
C ALA A 4 -21.45 -8.11 -12.16
N LYS A 5 -20.29 -8.78 -12.22
CA LYS A 5 -19.16 -8.47 -11.34
C LYS A 5 -18.57 -7.09 -11.63
N LEU A 6 -18.47 -6.73 -12.91
CA LEU A 6 -17.93 -5.45 -13.36
C LEU A 6 -18.83 -4.28 -12.94
N ILE A 7 -20.15 -4.44 -13.10
CA ILE A 7 -21.14 -3.46 -12.64
C ILE A 7 -21.03 -3.24 -11.12
N LYS A 8 -21.00 -4.32 -10.33
CA LYS A 8 -20.84 -4.23 -8.87
C LYS A 8 -19.52 -3.54 -8.47
N ALA A 9 -18.44 -3.81 -9.18
CA ALA A 9 -17.15 -3.15 -8.91
C ALA A 9 -17.21 -1.66 -9.20
N ILE A 10 -17.77 -1.27 -10.35
CA ILE A 10 -17.92 0.14 -10.73
C ILE A 10 -18.80 0.87 -9.71
N THR A 11 -19.91 0.29 -9.29
CA THR A 11 -20.78 0.87 -8.26
C THR A 11 -20.03 1.05 -6.94
N PHE A 12 -19.26 0.04 -6.52
CA PHE A 12 -18.48 0.11 -5.28
C PHE A 12 -17.40 1.20 -5.34
N ILE A 13 -16.65 1.25 -6.45
CA ILE A 13 -15.63 2.28 -6.69
C ILE A 13 -16.28 3.66 -6.70
N SER A 14 -17.41 3.83 -7.37
CA SER A 14 -18.11 5.13 -7.44
C SER A 14 -18.54 5.61 -6.05
N ILE A 15 -19.09 4.72 -5.23
CA ILE A 15 -19.50 5.05 -3.85
C ILE A 15 -18.27 5.39 -2.99
N ALA A 16 -17.18 4.61 -3.12
CA ALA A 16 -15.92 4.87 -2.42
C ALA A 16 -15.27 6.19 -2.85
N SER A 17 -15.31 6.54 -4.15
CA SER A 17 -14.81 7.80 -4.69
C SER A 17 -15.62 9.00 -4.19
N VAL A 18 -16.94 8.88 -4.09
CA VAL A 18 -17.78 9.93 -3.48
C VAL A 18 -17.40 10.13 -2.01
N GLY A 19 -17.16 9.04 -1.27
CA GLY A 19 -16.66 9.10 0.10
C GLY A 19 -15.32 9.81 0.23
N GLY A 20 -14.36 9.46 -0.63
CA GLY A 20 -13.06 10.13 -0.73
C GLY A 20 -13.20 11.62 -1.00
N TRP A 21 -14.03 11.98 -1.99
CA TRP A 21 -14.26 13.37 -2.36
C TRP A 21 -14.88 14.19 -1.21
N VAL A 22 -15.88 13.65 -0.51
CA VAL A 22 -16.50 14.33 0.65
C VAL A 22 -15.46 14.60 1.76
N VAL A 23 -14.59 13.63 2.05
CA VAL A 23 -13.54 13.80 3.08
C VAL A 23 -12.43 14.74 2.61
N THR A 24 -12.18 14.86 1.31
CA THR A 24 -11.19 15.85 0.82
C THR A 24 -11.64 17.29 1.06
N LEU A 25 -12.95 17.55 1.10
CA LEU A 25 -13.49 18.88 1.40
C LEU A 25 -13.23 19.33 2.84
N THR A 26 -12.96 18.40 3.76
CA THR A 26 -12.71 18.73 5.17
C THR A 26 -11.26 19.12 5.44
N GLY A 27 -10.40 19.16 4.42
CA GLY A 27 -8.99 19.54 4.55
C GLY A 27 -8.12 18.50 5.29
N ILE A 28 -8.61 17.28 5.46
CA ILE A 28 -7.85 16.20 6.13
C ILE A 28 -6.76 15.69 5.18
N PRO A 29 -5.51 15.52 5.67
CA PRO A 29 -4.43 14.95 4.86
C PRO A 29 -4.80 13.54 4.37
N ILE A 30 -4.58 13.29 3.07
CA ILE A 30 -4.91 12.01 2.41
C ILE A 30 -6.42 11.67 2.46
N GLY A 31 -7.28 12.69 2.31
CA GLY A 31 -8.74 12.54 2.41
C GLY A 31 -9.35 11.50 1.46
N TRP A 32 -8.80 11.32 0.25
CA TRP A 32 -9.25 10.29 -0.69
C TRP A 32 -9.11 8.87 -0.13
N LEU A 33 -8.00 8.58 0.53
CA LEU A 33 -7.69 7.26 1.09
C LEU A 33 -8.52 7.02 2.37
N ILE A 34 -8.64 8.03 3.23
CA ILE A 34 -9.46 7.95 4.45
C ILE A 34 -10.94 7.78 4.09
N GLY A 35 -11.48 8.62 3.21
CA GLY A 35 -12.89 8.58 2.83
C GLY A 35 -13.28 7.29 2.11
N SER A 36 -12.43 6.81 1.20
CA SER A 36 -12.66 5.51 0.54
C SER A 36 -12.58 4.34 1.52
N LEU A 37 -11.66 4.35 2.49
CA LEU A 37 -11.55 3.33 3.53
C LEU A 37 -12.79 3.31 4.44
N VAL A 38 -13.25 4.46 4.92
CA VAL A 38 -14.44 4.56 5.79
C VAL A 38 -15.67 4.02 5.06
N VAL A 39 -15.90 4.44 3.82
CA VAL A 39 -17.01 3.95 3.00
C VAL A 39 -16.91 2.44 2.75
N THR A 40 -15.70 1.93 2.49
CA THR A 40 -15.48 0.49 2.27
C THR A 40 -15.78 -0.32 3.54
N ILE A 41 -15.37 0.16 4.72
CA ILE A 41 -15.67 -0.47 6.01
C ILE A 41 -17.18 -0.48 6.27
N LEU A 42 -17.87 0.65 6.03
CA LEU A 42 -19.33 0.75 6.18
C LEU A 42 -20.06 -0.23 5.25
N CYS A 43 -19.66 -0.30 3.98
CA CYS A 43 -20.23 -1.25 3.04
C CYS A 43 -19.99 -2.70 3.48
N GLY A 44 -18.79 -3.02 3.97
CA GLY A 44 -18.47 -4.33 4.52
C GLY A 44 -19.33 -4.69 5.74
N ALA A 45 -19.54 -3.74 6.66
CA ALA A 45 -20.40 -3.92 7.83
C ALA A 45 -21.87 -4.15 7.46
N LEU A 46 -22.34 -3.55 6.36
CA LEU A 46 -23.67 -3.77 5.79
C LEU A 46 -23.79 -5.07 4.97
N GLY A 47 -22.71 -5.87 4.89
CA GLY A 47 -22.68 -7.12 4.10
C GLY A 47 -22.50 -6.93 2.60
N ILE A 48 -22.20 -5.71 2.15
CA ILE A 48 -21.94 -5.37 0.74
C ILE A 48 -20.45 -5.63 0.46
N HIS A 49 -20.17 -6.79 -0.14
CA HIS A 49 -18.82 -7.21 -0.45
C HIS A 49 -18.40 -6.74 -1.85
N ALA A 50 -17.25 -6.06 -1.94
CA ALA A 50 -16.65 -5.69 -3.21
C ALA A 50 -16.18 -6.94 -3.97
N PRO A 51 -16.52 -7.10 -5.26
CA PRO A 51 -15.97 -8.18 -6.07
C PRO A 51 -14.48 -7.93 -6.32
N SER A 52 -13.62 -8.93 -6.07
CA SER A 52 -12.20 -8.80 -6.40
C SER A 52 -11.97 -8.91 -7.91
N ILE A 53 -11.36 -7.87 -8.48
CA ILE A 53 -10.89 -7.86 -9.86
C ILE A 53 -9.36 -7.90 -9.82
N GLN A 54 -8.83 -9.12 -9.72
CA GLN A 54 -7.39 -9.37 -9.60
C GLN A 54 -6.53 -8.58 -10.61
N PRO A 55 -6.79 -8.58 -11.93
CA PRO A 55 -5.91 -7.88 -12.88
C PRO A 55 -5.86 -6.36 -12.69
N VAL A 56 -6.93 -5.75 -12.17
CA VAL A 56 -6.95 -4.31 -11.88
C VAL A 56 -6.11 -4.02 -10.63
N MET A 57 -6.24 -4.84 -9.59
CA MET A 57 -5.45 -4.70 -8.37
C MET A 57 -3.95 -4.90 -8.61
N SER A 58 -3.58 -5.86 -9.47
CA SER A 58 -2.22 -6.07 -9.94
C SER A 58 -1.64 -4.80 -10.58
N PHE A 59 -2.39 -4.19 -11.49
CA PHE A 59 -1.99 -2.98 -12.19
C PHE A 59 -1.83 -1.80 -11.22
N VAL A 60 -2.79 -1.59 -10.31
CA VAL A 60 -2.74 -0.52 -9.29
C VAL A 60 -1.57 -0.70 -8.34
N ARG A 61 -1.29 -1.93 -7.86
CA ARG A 61 -0.14 -2.19 -6.98
C ARG A 61 1.19 -1.95 -7.71
N SER A 62 1.28 -2.42 -8.94
CA SER A 62 2.50 -2.27 -9.75
C SER A 62 2.78 -0.81 -10.08
N SER A 63 1.72 -0.06 -10.36
CA SER A 63 1.69 1.38 -10.52
C SER A 63 2.22 2.14 -9.30
N ILE A 64 1.75 1.79 -8.10
CA ILE A 64 2.26 2.37 -6.84
C ILE A 64 3.74 2.02 -6.65
N GLY A 65 4.16 0.80 -6.98
CA GLY A 65 5.57 0.41 -6.93
C GLY A 65 6.46 1.24 -7.87
N ALA A 66 6.01 1.46 -9.11
CA ALA A 66 6.73 2.32 -10.07
C ALA A 66 6.80 3.77 -9.58
N LEU A 67 5.70 4.31 -9.08
CA LEU A 67 5.62 5.63 -8.44
C LEU A 67 6.65 5.81 -7.33
N LEU A 68 6.73 4.85 -6.41
CA LEU A 68 7.70 4.87 -5.32
C LEU A 68 9.13 4.74 -5.83
N GLY A 69 9.36 3.93 -6.87
CA GLY A 69 10.69 3.74 -7.47
C GLY A 69 11.19 4.98 -8.20
N ALA A 70 10.30 5.71 -8.88
CA ALA A 70 10.61 6.98 -9.53
C ALA A 70 11.02 8.08 -8.53
N SER A 71 10.62 7.94 -7.26
CA SER A 71 10.98 8.87 -6.19
C SER A 71 12.38 8.62 -5.61
N VAL A 72 13.09 7.57 -6.07
CA VAL A 72 14.44 7.24 -5.60
C VAL A 72 15.48 8.04 -6.38
N THR A 73 16.05 9.05 -5.72
CA THR A 73 17.13 9.90 -6.25
C THR A 73 18.51 9.46 -5.74
N LEU A 74 19.60 9.97 -6.33
CA LEU A 74 20.95 9.73 -5.77
C LEU A 74 21.10 10.26 -4.33
N SER A 75 20.44 11.38 -4.01
CA SER A 75 20.43 11.96 -2.66
C SER A 75 19.71 11.07 -1.63
N PHE A 76 18.83 10.18 -2.05
CA PHE A 76 18.22 9.18 -1.17
C PHE A 76 19.28 8.25 -0.55
N PHE A 77 20.32 7.87 -1.31
CA PHE A 77 21.37 6.99 -0.81
C PHE A 77 22.29 7.67 0.20
N SER A 78 22.62 8.95 0.01
CA SER A 78 23.36 9.70 1.03
C SER A 78 22.54 9.84 2.31
N LEU A 79 21.24 10.11 2.18
CA LEU A 79 20.32 10.16 3.33
C LEU A 79 20.23 8.80 4.05
N LEU A 80 20.23 7.70 3.30
CA LEU A 80 20.19 6.34 3.83
C LEU A 80 21.45 6.01 4.66
N ILE A 81 22.61 6.45 4.19
CA ILE A 81 23.89 6.28 4.88
C ILE A 81 23.92 7.11 6.16
N GLU A 82 23.48 8.37 6.10
CA GLU A 82 23.39 9.25 7.27
C GLU A 82 22.37 8.73 8.29
N ALA A 83 21.25 8.18 7.83
CA ALA A 83 20.15 7.67 8.65
C ALA A 83 20.33 6.21 9.10
N TRP A 84 21.54 5.64 9.07
CA TRP A 84 21.80 4.26 9.49
C TRP A 84 21.30 3.96 10.92
N GLY A 85 21.41 4.93 11.83
CA GLY A 85 20.88 4.83 13.20
C GLY A 85 19.35 4.71 13.23
N SER A 86 18.65 5.47 12.38
CA SER A 86 17.19 5.41 12.24
C SER A 86 16.73 4.07 11.65
N ILE A 87 17.50 3.49 10.72
CA ILE A 87 17.19 2.17 10.15
C ILE A 87 17.31 1.08 11.21
N ILE A 88 18.38 1.09 12.01
CA ILE A 88 18.54 0.14 13.12
C ILE A 88 17.42 0.32 14.13
N PHE A 89 17.07 1.56 14.47
CA PHE A 89 15.95 1.85 15.37
C PHE A 89 14.63 1.33 14.80
N LEU A 90 14.37 1.50 13.51
CA LEU A 90 13.18 0.99 12.83
C LEU A 90 13.12 -0.54 12.87
N ILE A 91 14.21 -1.23 12.54
CA ILE A 91 14.27 -2.70 12.57
C ILE A 91 14.08 -3.22 14.00
N SER A 92 14.75 -2.59 14.96
CA SER A 92 14.67 -2.94 16.39
C SER A 92 13.26 -2.71 16.94
N SER A 93 12.66 -1.54 16.67
CA SER A 93 11.29 -1.24 17.09
C SER A 93 10.29 -2.19 16.44
N MET A 94 10.47 -2.55 15.16
CA MET A 94 9.62 -3.54 14.51
C MET A 94 9.72 -4.92 15.16
N ALA A 95 10.94 -5.40 15.44
CA ALA A 95 11.14 -6.66 16.15
C ALA A 95 10.50 -6.64 17.55
N LEU A 96 10.65 -5.52 18.27
CA LEU A 96 10.07 -5.31 19.59
C LEU A 96 8.53 -5.28 19.55
N THR A 97 7.93 -4.58 18.59
CA THR A 97 6.47 -4.55 18.41
C THR A 97 5.92 -5.94 18.06
N ILE A 98 6.61 -6.71 17.21
CA ILE A 98 6.21 -8.09 16.90
C ILE A 98 6.25 -8.96 18.16
N GLY A 99 7.35 -8.88 18.94
CA GLY A 99 7.51 -9.66 20.16
C GLY A 99 6.49 -9.30 21.24
N LEU A 100 6.25 -8.00 21.46
CA LEU A 100 5.25 -7.51 22.40
C LEU A 100 3.83 -7.86 21.95
N GLY A 101 3.50 -7.68 20.67
CA GLY A 101 2.21 -8.07 20.10
C GLY A 101 1.93 -9.55 20.30
N TYR A 102 2.92 -10.40 20.03
CA TYR A 102 2.83 -11.84 20.23
C TYR A 102 2.56 -12.19 21.70
N LEU A 103 3.32 -11.59 22.61
CA LEU A 103 3.19 -11.85 24.04
C LEU A 103 1.82 -11.36 24.57
N LEU A 104 1.37 -10.19 24.14
CA LEU A 104 0.10 -9.59 24.55
C LEU A 104 -1.08 -10.45 24.10
N LEU A 105 -1.09 -10.87 22.83
CA LEU A 105 -2.13 -11.73 22.27
C LEU A 105 -2.16 -13.10 22.96
N ARG A 106 -0.99 -13.67 23.26
CA ARG A 106 -0.89 -14.96 23.95
C ARG A 106 -1.31 -14.89 25.41
N ARG A 107 -0.99 -13.78 26.11
CA ARG A 107 -1.24 -13.65 27.55
C ARG A 107 -2.63 -13.14 27.89
N PHE A 108 -3.12 -12.12 27.17
CA PHE A 108 -4.40 -11.47 27.47
C PHE A 108 -5.56 -12.06 26.69
N PHE A 109 -5.35 -12.35 25.40
CA PHE A 109 -6.41 -12.87 24.52
C PHE A 109 -6.41 -14.40 24.40
N LYS A 110 -5.41 -15.08 24.99
CA LYS A 110 -5.26 -16.55 25.00
C LYS A 110 -5.34 -17.17 23.61
N LEU A 111 -4.87 -16.43 22.60
CA LEU A 111 -4.78 -16.94 21.24
C LEU A 111 -3.72 -18.04 21.15
N ASP A 112 -3.90 -18.96 20.22
CA ASP A 112 -2.92 -19.99 19.90
C ASP A 112 -1.63 -19.36 19.34
N ALA A 113 -0.53 -20.09 19.48
CA ALA A 113 0.79 -19.59 19.09
C ALA A 113 0.88 -19.19 17.60
N PRO A 114 0.40 -20.00 16.62
CA PRO A 114 0.49 -19.59 15.21
C PRO A 114 -0.43 -18.40 14.90
N THR A 115 -1.65 -18.32 15.44
CA THR A 115 -2.51 -17.13 15.27
C THR A 115 -1.87 -15.87 15.87
N SER A 116 -1.35 -15.95 17.10
CA SER A 116 -0.71 -14.80 17.76
C SER A 116 0.49 -14.28 16.97
N MET A 117 1.29 -15.19 16.41
CA MET A 117 2.46 -14.84 15.62
C MET A 117 2.05 -14.19 14.31
N LEU A 118 1.10 -14.79 13.58
CA LEU A 118 0.60 -14.22 12.32
C LEU A 118 -0.03 -12.85 12.53
N CYS A 119 -0.87 -12.67 13.55
CA CYS A 119 -1.47 -11.38 13.90
C CYS A 119 -0.43 -10.28 14.17
N SER A 120 0.74 -10.64 14.71
CA SER A 120 1.79 -9.70 15.10
C SER A 120 2.74 -9.36 13.96
N LEU A 121 2.82 -10.20 12.93
CA LEU A 121 3.74 -10.02 11.81
C LEU A 121 3.28 -8.89 10.88
N PRO A 122 4.14 -7.90 10.56
CA PRO A 122 3.89 -6.99 9.45
C PRO A 122 4.01 -7.76 8.13
N GLY A 123 3.03 -7.59 7.24
CA GLY A 123 3.01 -8.31 5.97
C GLY A 123 1.76 -7.99 5.16
N GLY A 124 1.82 -8.34 3.88
CA GLY A 124 0.69 -8.22 2.96
C GLY A 124 -0.39 -9.26 3.26
N MET A 125 -1.64 -8.90 3.02
CA MET A 125 -2.77 -9.76 3.39
C MET A 125 -2.74 -11.10 2.66
N THR A 126 -2.22 -11.19 1.42
CA THR A 126 -2.16 -12.50 0.76
C THR A 126 -0.96 -13.34 1.16
N GLU A 127 0.17 -12.75 1.54
CA GLU A 127 1.28 -13.52 2.14
C GLU A 127 0.84 -14.15 3.45
N ILE A 128 0.12 -13.39 4.27
CA ILE A 128 -0.37 -13.87 5.55
C ILE A 128 -1.49 -14.88 5.36
N SER A 129 -2.36 -14.69 4.35
CA SER A 129 -3.35 -15.71 3.96
C SER A 129 -2.68 -17.02 3.53
N LEU A 130 -1.65 -16.96 2.68
CA LEU A 130 -0.89 -18.13 2.23
C LEU A 130 -0.18 -18.84 3.39
N LEU A 131 0.36 -18.07 4.34
CA LEU A 131 1.01 -18.61 5.53
C LEU A 131 -0.04 -19.20 6.50
N SER A 132 -1.21 -18.59 6.59
CA SER A 132 -2.36 -19.06 7.37
C SER A 132 -3.00 -20.33 6.81
N ASP A 133 -2.88 -20.60 5.50
CA ASP A 133 -3.31 -21.86 4.90
C ASP A 133 -2.36 -23.01 5.25
N ARG A 134 -1.08 -22.69 5.48
CA ARG A 134 -0.03 -23.66 5.83
C ARG A 134 0.11 -23.89 7.32
N THR A 135 -0.50 -23.04 8.14
CA THR A 135 -0.44 -23.10 9.60
C THR A 135 -1.84 -23.37 10.15
N ARG A 136 -1.96 -24.11 11.25
CA ARG A 136 -3.26 -24.39 11.88
C ARG A 136 -3.74 -23.20 12.74
N CYS A 137 -3.81 -22.00 12.16
CA CYS A 137 -4.26 -20.80 12.85
C CYS A 137 -5.74 -20.50 12.57
N ASP A 138 -6.35 -19.66 13.39
CA ASP A 138 -7.68 -19.10 13.14
C ASP A 138 -7.58 -17.95 12.11
N GLN A 139 -7.90 -18.27 10.85
CA GLN A 139 -7.83 -17.32 9.74
C GLN A 139 -8.75 -16.10 9.93
N ALA A 140 -9.89 -16.27 10.60
CA ALA A 140 -10.82 -15.18 10.83
C ALA A 140 -10.23 -14.16 11.80
N GLN A 141 -9.60 -14.63 12.89
CA GLN A 141 -8.92 -13.77 13.85
C GLN A 141 -7.73 -13.03 13.22
N VAL A 142 -6.93 -13.72 12.41
CA VAL A 142 -5.81 -13.09 11.69
C VAL A 142 -6.30 -12.01 10.74
N ALA A 143 -7.36 -12.29 9.97
CA ALA A 143 -7.94 -11.33 9.03
C ALA A 143 -8.47 -10.07 9.73
N ILE A 144 -9.20 -10.24 10.85
CA ILE A 144 -9.74 -9.13 11.64
C ILE A 144 -8.60 -8.27 12.21
N ALA A 145 -7.57 -8.88 12.78
CA ALA A 145 -6.42 -8.16 13.33
C ALA A 145 -5.71 -7.32 12.25
N HIS A 146 -5.53 -7.87 11.04
CA HIS A 146 -4.90 -7.18 9.91
C HIS A 146 -5.75 -6.03 9.38
N LEU A 147 -7.05 -6.25 9.25
CA LEU A 147 -8.00 -5.22 8.82
C LEU A 147 -8.00 -4.05 9.81
N PHE A 148 -8.09 -4.36 11.11
CA PHE A 148 -8.07 -3.36 12.17
C PHE A 148 -6.75 -2.59 12.17
N ARG A 149 -5.61 -3.27 12.02
CA ARG A 149 -4.28 -2.64 11.93
C ARG A 149 -4.21 -1.65 10.77
N VAL A 150 -4.64 -2.04 9.57
CA VAL A 150 -4.61 -1.17 8.39
C VAL A 150 -5.55 0.02 8.57
N ALA A 151 -6.77 -0.22 9.07
CA ALA A 151 -7.73 0.85 9.35
C ALA A 151 -7.16 1.85 10.37
N LEU A 152 -6.60 1.37 11.49
CA LEU A 152 -5.95 2.24 12.46
C LEU A 152 -4.78 3.00 11.85
N ALA A 153 -3.88 2.34 11.14
CA ALA A 153 -2.74 3.00 10.50
C ALA A 153 -3.19 4.14 9.57
N VAL A 154 -4.15 3.87 8.68
CA VAL A 154 -4.70 4.87 7.77
C VAL A 154 -5.39 6.02 8.51
N LEU A 155 -6.14 5.72 9.56
CA LEU A 155 -6.92 6.73 10.30
C LEU A 155 -6.11 7.50 11.35
N THR A 156 -4.95 7.00 11.78
CA THR A 156 -4.18 7.62 12.88
C THR A 156 -2.85 8.18 12.43
N LEU A 157 -2.12 7.51 11.54
CA LEU A 157 -0.81 7.96 11.08
C LEU A 157 -0.82 9.39 10.52
N PRO A 158 -1.73 9.79 9.61
CA PRO A 158 -1.68 11.14 9.05
C PRO A 158 -1.91 12.21 10.12
N PHE A 159 -2.74 11.94 11.14
CA PHE A 159 -2.97 12.86 12.25
C PHE A 159 -1.76 12.93 13.19
N ILE A 160 -1.14 11.79 13.52
CA ILE A 160 0.07 11.76 14.34
C ILE A 160 1.18 12.54 13.64
N ILE A 161 1.42 12.31 12.35
CA ILE A 161 2.44 13.03 11.59
C ILE A 161 2.13 14.52 11.55
N SER A 162 0.88 14.91 11.28
CA SER A 162 0.47 16.33 11.27
C SER A 162 0.71 17.02 12.62
N LEU A 163 0.48 16.33 13.73
CA LEU A 163 0.66 16.89 15.08
C LEU A 163 2.12 16.99 15.50
N PHE A 164 2.94 16.00 15.15
CA PHE A 164 4.33 15.90 15.62
C PHE A 164 5.35 16.52 14.68
N SER A 165 5.12 16.48 13.37
CA SER A 165 6.14 16.88 12.40
C SER A 165 6.05 18.35 11.98
N GLY A 166 4.91 19.03 12.17
CA GLY A 166 4.71 20.39 11.64
C GLY A 166 4.91 20.50 10.10
N VAL A 167 5.06 19.35 9.44
CA VAL A 167 5.23 19.21 8.00
C VAL A 167 3.83 19.29 7.42
N GLU A 168 3.54 20.38 6.73
CA GLU A 168 2.43 20.39 5.78
C GLU A 168 2.66 19.20 4.85
N PHE A 169 1.69 18.29 4.77
CA PHE A 169 1.66 17.33 3.68
C PHE A 169 1.56 18.17 2.42
N THR A 170 2.72 18.50 1.84
CA THR A 170 2.80 19.18 0.57
C THR A 170 1.92 18.37 -0.34
N HIS A 171 0.84 19.01 -0.80
CA HIS A 171 0.08 18.52 -1.93
C HIS A 171 1.13 18.02 -2.91
N VAL A 172 1.07 16.75 -3.30
CA VAL A 172 1.93 16.23 -4.36
C VAL A 172 1.48 16.94 -5.64
N SER A 173 1.89 18.19 -5.75
CA SER A 173 1.50 19.19 -6.72
C SER A 173 2.70 19.37 -7.63
N ASN A 174 2.97 18.32 -8.39
CA ASN A 174 3.78 18.42 -9.61
C ASN A 174 2.90 18.09 -10.81
N GLY A 175 1.72 18.74 -10.88
CA GLY A 175 0.83 18.67 -12.04
C GLY A 175 1.36 19.43 -13.27
N GLU A 176 2.35 20.32 -13.09
CA GLU A 176 2.91 21.14 -14.18
C GLU A 176 4.10 20.50 -14.91
N GLN A 177 4.74 19.48 -14.36
CA GLN A 177 5.89 18.82 -14.97
C GLN A 177 5.53 17.69 -15.96
N VAL A 178 4.27 17.22 -15.92
CA VAL A 178 3.75 16.08 -16.70
C VAL A 178 3.67 16.35 -18.22
N LEU A 179 3.60 17.62 -18.63
CA LEU A 179 3.42 17.97 -20.06
C LEU A 179 4.74 17.95 -20.87
N LEU A 180 5.88 17.69 -20.23
CA LEU A 180 7.20 17.64 -20.89
C LEU A 180 7.85 16.25 -20.86
N MET A 181 7.12 15.19 -20.48
CA MET A 181 7.67 13.83 -20.51
C MET A 181 7.78 13.30 -21.94
N SER A 182 8.97 12.82 -22.31
CA SER A 182 9.24 12.28 -23.65
C SER A 182 8.43 11.00 -23.88
N ALA A 183 8.00 10.74 -25.13
CA ALA A 183 7.25 9.54 -25.50
C ALA A 183 8.00 8.22 -25.16
N THR A 184 9.32 8.30 -25.00
CA THR A 184 10.19 7.20 -24.55
C THR A 184 10.01 6.85 -23.07
N ASP A 185 9.74 7.83 -22.21
CA ASP A 185 9.63 7.61 -20.76
C ASP A 185 8.33 6.89 -20.39
N TRP A 186 7.26 7.19 -21.13
CA TRP A 186 6.00 6.44 -21.07
C TRP A 186 6.16 4.97 -21.47
N GLY A 187 7.02 4.69 -22.46
CA GLY A 187 7.34 3.32 -22.88
C GLY A 187 8.03 2.53 -21.77
N TRP A 188 9.03 3.13 -21.11
CA TRP A 188 9.73 2.51 -20.00
C TRP A 188 8.84 2.28 -18.77
N LEU A 189 7.97 3.23 -18.42
CA LEU A 189 6.98 3.04 -17.33
C LEU A 189 6.06 1.85 -17.60
N LEU A 190 5.52 1.75 -18.82
CA LEU A 190 4.66 0.65 -19.21
C LEU A 190 5.39 -0.69 -19.14
N ILE A 191 6.66 -0.75 -19.56
CA ILE A 191 7.49 -1.95 -19.46
C ILE A 191 7.68 -2.36 -17.99
N CYS A 192 7.97 -1.41 -17.09
CA CYS A 192 8.11 -1.69 -15.67
C CYS A 192 6.82 -2.21 -15.04
N ILE A 193 5.68 -1.60 -15.35
CA ILE A 193 4.37 -2.02 -14.84
C ILE A 193 4.00 -3.41 -15.38
N LEU A 194 4.20 -3.65 -16.67
CA LEU A 194 3.94 -4.95 -17.29
C LEU A 194 4.85 -6.05 -16.74
N ALA A 195 6.12 -5.74 -16.47
CA ALA A 195 7.06 -6.66 -15.82
C ALA A 195 6.59 -7.02 -14.39
N GLY A 196 6.12 -6.05 -13.61
CA GLY A 196 5.54 -6.28 -12.29
C GLY A 196 4.32 -7.21 -12.33
N VAL A 197 3.37 -6.94 -13.24
CA VAL A 197 2.17 -7.76 -13.44
C VAL A 197 2.52 -9.17 -13.94
N TYR A 198 3.53 -9.30 -14.80
CA TYR A 198 3.99 -10.61 -15.29
C TYR A 198 4.63 -11.45 -14.18
N CYS A 199 5.44 -10.83 -13.34
CA CYS A 199 6.09 -11.51 -12.23
C CYS A 199 5.12 -11.93 -11.11
N GLU A 200 4.01 -11.22 -10.93
CA GLU A 200 2.92 -11.66 -10.04
C GLU A 200 2.50 -13.09 -10.35
N LYS A 201 2.29 -13.39 -11.65
CA LYS A 201 1.85 -14.71 -12.12
C LYS A 201 2.86 -15.81 -11.86
N ARG A 202 4.14 -15.47 -11.68
CA ARG A 202 5.22 -16.43 -11.49
C ARG A 202 5.54 -16.69 -10.02
N PHE A 203 5.41 -15.68 -9.15
CA PHE A 203 5.83 -15.77 -7.76
C PHE A 203 4.69 -15.81 -6.74
N ASN A 204 3.44 -15.48 -7.11
CA ASN A 204 2.26 -15.49 -6.21
C ASN A 204 2.44 -14.70 -4.88
N LEU A 205 3.37 -13.74 -4.83
CA LEU A 205 3.60 -12.87 -3.69
C LEU A 205 3.16 -11.43 -4.05
N GLN A 206 2.40 -10.77 -3.18
CA GLN A 206 2.01 -9.36 -3.38
C GLN A 206 3.24 -8.45 -3.37
N VAL A 207 4.22 -8.75 -2.50
CA VAL A 207 5.48 -8.00 -2.41
C VAL A 207 6.18 -7.94 -3.76
N SER A 208 6.15 -9.02 -4.56
CA SER A 208 6.80 -9.04 -5.88
C SER A 208 6.18 -8.04 -6.85
N VAL A 209 4.87 -7.78 -6.77
CA VAL A 209 4.16 -6.85 -7.66
C VAL A 209 4.58 -5.41 -7.44
N ILE A 210 4.95 -5.06 -6.21
CA ILE A 210 5.38 -3.71 -5.81
C ILE A 210 6.90 -3.57 -5.92
N LEU A 211 7.65 -4.56 -5.43
CA LEU A 211 9.10 -4.52 -5.34
C LEU A 211 9.78 -4.50 -6.72
N ILE A 212 9.27 -5.25 -7.69
CA ILE A 212 9.87 -5.35 -9.02
C ILE A 212 9.79 -4.03 -9.79
N PRO A 213 8.60 -3.41 -9.98
CA PRO A 213 8.52 -2.11 -10.63
C PRO A 213 9.25 -1.03 -9.82
N PHE A 214 9.28 -1.12 -8.48
CA PHE A 214 10.09 -0.23 -7.65
C PHE A 214 11.58 -0.30 -8.00
N VAL A 215 12.18 -1.50 -7.99
CA VAL A 215 13.61 -1.71 -8.27
C VAL A 215 13.94 -1.35 -9.72
N LEU A 216 13.10 -1.75 -10.67
CA LEU A 216 13.30 -1.43 -12.09
C LEU A 216 13.23 0.08 -12.35
N CYS A 217 12.22 0.76 -11.79
CA CYS A 217 12.05 2.19 -11.96
C CYS A 217 13.16 2.98 -11.25
N ALA A 218 13.56 2.58 -10.03
CA ALA A 218 14.69 3.18 -9.34
C ALA A 218 16.00 2.99 -10.12
N GLY A 219 16.24 1.80 -10.68
CA GLY A 219 17.42 1.54 -11.50
C GLY A 219 17.47 2.38 -12.79
N LEU A 220 16.34 2.54 -13.48
CA LEU A 220 16.24 3.38 -14.67
C LEU A 220 16.42 4.87 -14.34
N HIS A 221 15.90 5.32 -13.20
CA HIS A 221 16.05 6.70 -12.73
C HIS A 221 17.50 7.01 -12.33
N LEU A 222 18.17 6.09 -11.63
CA LEU A 222 19.56 6.24 -11.19
C LEU A 222 20.58 6.14 -12.33
N THR A 223 20.27 5.40 -13.40
CA THR A 223 21.13 5.28 -14.59
C THR A 223 21.02 6.48 -15.53
N GLY A 224 20.10 7.42 -15.26
CA GLY A 224 19.90 8.62 -16.08
C GLY A 224 19.29 8.33 -17.46
N VAL A 225 18.75 7.13 -17.67
CA VAL A 225 18.18 6.69 -18.95
C VAL A 225 16.75 7.21 -19.15
N ALA A 226 16.05 7.53 -18.06
CA ALA A 226 14.72 8.12 -18.10
C ALA A 226 14.48 9.07 -16.92
N THR A 227 14.14 10.32 -17.20
CA THR A 227 13.62 11.28 -16.21
C THR A 227 12.15 10.96 -15.96
N LEU A 228 11.92 9.88 -15.23
CA LEU A 228 10.58 9.37 -14.90
C LEU A 228 9.96 10.28 -13.84
N GLU A 229 9.40 11.42 -14.26
CA GLU A 229 8.53 12.22 -13.41
C GLU A 229 7.14 11.61 -13.38
N ILE A 230 6.50 11.65 -12.23
CA ILE A 230 5.33 10.82 -11.95
C ILE A 230 4.06 11.43 -12.56
N PRO A 231 3.23 10.67 -13.30
CA PRO A 231 1.95 11.16 -13.79
C PRO A 231 0.94 11.37 -12.65
N SER A 232 0.47 12.61 -12.52
CA SER A 232 -0.49 13.08 -11.51
C SER A 232 -1.87 12.39 -11.54
N GLY A 233 -2.21 11.71 -12.64
CA GLY A 233 -3.45 10.93 -12.76
C GLY A 233 -3.47 9.61 -11.98
N MET A 234 -2.33 9.18 -11.42
CA MET A 234 -2.21 7.97 -10.60
C MET A 234 -2.09 8.27 -9.09
N LEU A 235 -2.11 9.56 -8.71
CA LEU A 235 -2.10 10.03 -7.31
C LEU A 235 -3.51 10.34 -6.77
N LEU A 236 -4.56 9.94 -7.49
CA LEU A 236 -5.96 10.01 -7.06
C LEU A 236 -6.48 8.64 -6.59
#